data_AF-A0A1G9ANC3-F1
#
_entry.id   AF-A0A1G9ANC3-F1
#
_cell.length_a   1.000
_cell.length_b   1.000
_cell.length_c   1.000
_cell.angle_alpha   90.00
_cell.angle_beta   90.00
_cell.angle_gamma   90.00
#
_symmetry.space_group_name_H-M   'P 1'
#
loop_
_entity.id
_entity.type
_entity.pdbx_description
1 polymer ?
#
loop_
_entity_poly.entity_id
_entity_poly.type
_entity_poly.pdbx_seq_one_letter_code
_entity_poly.pdbx_strand_id
1 'polypeptide(L)'
;MNTIRRKWSRLLLVPLICIALILLCGCSGAGKSASAEPQKLQELSAQEKESGTEEDRETGTGSEGEGSGSGDEDYYENDDEDYLTDEDPPEEGRDTQKSGADIDENGVYTTKEDVALYLHTYGHLPHNFMTKKEARSRGWSGGALEKYAPGMCIGGDRFGNYEGILPDGHYHECDINTLGEKRGPERLVYSDDGRIYYTADHYETFELLY
;
A
#
# COMPACT_ATOMS: atom_id res chain seq x y z
N MET A 1 -27.93 22.63 -38.71
CA MET A 1 -27.30 23.97 -38.73
C MET A 1 -27.36 24.56 -37.33
N ASN A 2 -26.24 24.63 -36.62
CA ASN A 2 -25.75 25.84 -35.95
C ASN A 2 -24.48 25.49 -35.16
N THR A 3 -23.36 25.99 -35.68
CA THR A 3 -22.02 25.89 -35.14
C THR A 3 -21.76 27.09 -34.23
N ILE A 4 -21.46 26.86 -32.95
CA ILE A 4 -20.98 27.93 -32.07
C ILE A 4 -19.45 27.84 -32.00
N ARG A 5 -18.81 28.81 -32.67
CA ARG A 5 -17.36 28.98 -32.80
C ARG A 5 -16.81 29.83 -31.65
N ARG A 6 -15.61 29.45 -31.20
CA ARG A 6 -14.72 30.07 -30.20
C ARG A 6 -14.23 31.47 -30.60
N LYS A 7 -14.03 32.39 -29.64
CA LYS A 7 -13.07 33.53 -29.67
C LYS A 7 -12.67 33.89 -28.22
N TRP A 8 -11.46 33.58 -27.74
CA TRP A 8 -10.20 34.34 -27.81
C TRP A 8 -10.25 35.72 -27.12
N SER A 9 -9.58 35.85 -25.96
CA SER A 9 -9.06 37.13 -25.41
C SER A 9 -7.77 36.79 -24.64
N ARG A 10 -6.61 36.92 -25.29
CA ARG A 10 -5.72 38.11 -25.30
C ARG A 10 -5.14 38.46 -23.93
N LEU A 11 -4.00 37.81 -23.65
CA LEU A 11 -2.72 38.42 -23.28
C LEU A 11 -2.77 39.90 -22.81
N LEU A 12 -2.49 40.13 -21.53
CA LEU A 12 -2.02 41.41 -20.94
C LEU A 12 -0.79 41.04 -20.10
N LEU A 13 0.41 41.13 -20.64
CA LEU A 13 1.36 42.26 -20.56
C LEU A 13 1.61 42.76 -19.11
N VAL A 14 2.78 42.37 -18.59
CA VAL A 14 3.41 42.78 -17.32
C VAL A 14 3.91 44.22 -17.39
N PRO A 15 3.93 44.98 -16.28
CA PRO A 15 4.99 45.97 -16.06
C PRO A 15 5.92 45.55 -14.93
N LEU A 16 7.20 45.42 -15.29
CA LEU A 16 8.34 45.52 -14.39
C LEU A 16 8.21 46.78 -13.52
N ILE A 17 8.23 46.62 -12.19
CA ILE A 17 8.58 47.70 -11.27
C ILE A 17 9.96 47.35 -10.70
N CYS A 18 10.97 47.93 -11.33
CA CYS A 18 12.29 48.12 -10.74
C CYS A 18 12.18 49.20 -9.66
N ILE A 19 12.92 49.04 -8.56
CA ILE A 19 13.93 49.99 -8.05
C ILE A 19 14.25 49.65 -6.59
N ALA A 20 15.55 49.40 -6.38
CA ALA A 20 16.24 49.13 -5.13
C ALA A 20 16.44 50.38 -4.26
N LEU A 21 16.78 50.18 -2.97
CA LEU A 21 17.90 50.79 -2.19
C LEU A 21 17.65 50.62 -0.68
N ILE A 22 18.32 49.70 0.02
CA ILE A 22 19.57 49.83 0.83
C ILE A 22 19.45 50.78 2.04
N LEU A 23 19.70 50.23 3.26
CA LEU A 23 20.62 50.72 4.34
C LEU A 23 20.36 49.92 5.64
N LEU A 24 21.18 48.91 5.97
CA LEU A 24 22.32 48.93 6.90
C LEU A 24 21.99 49.24 8.39
N CYS A 25 22.12 48.21 9.22
CA CYS A 25 22.69 48.33 10.56
C CYS A 25 23.59 47.11 10.83
N GLY A 26 24.88 47.36 11.00
CA GLY A 26 25.87 46.39 11.45
C GLY A 26 26.48 46.85 12.79
N CYS A 27 26.97 45.89 13.56
CA CYS A 27 28.07 45.95 14.53
C CYS A 27 28.52 44.48 14.71
N SER A 28 29.64 44.05 14.11
CA SER A 28 31.01 44.07 14.66
C SER A 28 31.27 43.02 15.75
N GLY A 29 32.07 42.01 15.37
CA GLY A 29 32.77 41.08 16.26
C GLY A 29 33.91 40.41 15.48
N ALA A 30 35.14 40.88 15.68
CA ALA A 30 36.34 40.48 14.95
C ALA A 30 37.06 39.31 15.65
N GLY A 31 37.63 38.39 14.86
CA GLY A 31 38.54 37.35 15.32
C GLY A 31 39.21 36.63 14.16
N LYS A 32 40.37 37.17 13.71
CA LYS A 32 41.27 36.62 12.68
C LYS A 32 41.85 35.26 13.11
N SER A 33 42.03 34.34 12.16
CA SER A 33 43.34 34.05 11.57
C SER A 33 43.29 32.84 10.61
N ALA A 34 43.74 33.08 9.37
CA ALA A 34 44.61 32.28 8.49
C ALA A 34 44.44 30.75 8.42
N SER A 35 44.67 30.06 7.30
CA SER A 35 44.97 30.34 5.90
C SER A 35 45.24 28.96 5.27
N ALA A 36 45.07 28.90 3.95
CA ALA A 36 45.71 27.97 3.03
C ALA A 36 45.08 26.58 2.82
N GLU A 37 44.66 26.47 1.56
CA GLU A 37 44.06 25.39 0.78
C GLU A 37 45.13 24.35 0.33
N PRO A 38 44.83 23.37 -0.54
CA PRO A 38 45.05 21.95 -0.31
C PRO A 38 46.21 21.39 -1.17
N GLN A 39 46.55 20.10 -1.03
CA GLN A 39 46.92 19.23 -2.17
C GLN A 39 47.38 17.81 -1.79
N LYS A 40 46.92 16.86 -2.63
CA LYS A 40 47.63 15.71 -3.21
C LYS A 40 47.59 14.33 -2.53
N LEU A 41 47.01 13.41 -3.30
CA LEU A 41 47.20 11.95 -3.31
C LEU A 41 48.67 11.54 -3.26
N GLN A 42 48.97 10.49 -2.49
CA GLN A 42 50.04 9.55 -2.82
C GLN A 42 49.77 8.14 -2.28
N GLU A 43 49.81 7.22 -3.22
CA GLU A 43 49.86 5.76 -3.15
C GLU A 43 51.23 5.27 -2.63
N LEU A 44 51.28 4.03 -2.10
CA LEU A 44 52.41 3.11 -1.78
C LEU A 44 52.10 2.43 -0.43
N SER A 45 52.36 1.15 -0.12
CA SER A 45 52.70 -0.08 -0.85
C SER A 45 52.84 -1.19 0.23
N ALA A 46 52.24 -2.35 -0.02
CA ALA A 46 52.65 -3.72 0.33
C ALA A 46 53.49 -4.07 1.60
N GLN A 47 52.98 -5.07 2.35
CA GLN A 47 53.60 -6.39 2.62
C GLN A 47 54.19 -6.73 4.02
N GLU A 48 53.57 -7.76 4.65
CA GLU A 48 54.12 -8.87 5.48
C GLU A 48 54.88 -8.54 6.80
N LYS A 49 54.95 -9.36 7.87
CA LYS A 49 54.57 -10.74 8.17
C LYS A 49 54.65 -10.95 9.71
N GLU A 50 53.81 -11.86 10.21
CA GLU A 50 54.01 -12.86 11.29
C GLU A 50 54.81 -12.58 12.57
N SER A 51 54.20 -12.92 13.73
CA SER A 51 54.52 -14.12 14.56
C SER A 51 53.56 -14.14 15.76
N GLY A 52 52.79 -15.20 16.02
CA GLY A 52 53.13 -16.29 16.96
C GLY A 52 52.82 -15.88 18.41
N THR A 53 52.10 -16.59 19.28
CA THR A 53 51.83 -18.03 19.41
C THR A 53 50.77 -18.22 20.54
N GLU A 54 49.83 -19.17 20.33
CA GLU A 54 49.21 -20.22 21.21
C GLU A 54 49.06 -19.98 22.75
N GLU A 55 48.16 -20.58 23.53
CA GLU A 55 47.20 -21.70 23.48
C GLU A 55 46.29 -21.48 24.74
N ASP A 56 44.99 -21.80 24.78
CA ASP A 56 44.42 -23.03 25.36
C ASP A 56 42.90 -23.00 25.05
N ARG A 57 42.25 -23.91 24.29
CA ARG A 57 41.83 -25.30 24.62
C ARG A 57 40.72 -25.30 25.71
N GLU A 58 39.52 -25.91 25.61
CA GLU A 58 38.96 -26.97 24.75
C GLU A 58 37.42 -27.08 24.93
N THR A 59 36.75 -27.65 23.90
CA THR A 59 35.58 -28.59 23.93
C THR A 59 34.26 -28.21 24.62
N GLY A 60 33.09 -28.53 24.07
CA GLY A 60 32.77 -29.37 22.92
C GLY A 60 31.32 -29.87 22.99
N THR A 61 30.99 -30.69 22.00
CA THR A 61 29.93 -31.72 22.00
C THR A 61 28.55 -31.27 21.53
N GLY A 62 28.13 -31.86 20.40
CA GLY A 62 26.77 -31.80 19.90
C GLY A 62 25.82 -32.74 20.63
N SER A 63 24.55 -32.68 20.24
CA SER A 63 23.64 -33.81 20.39
C SER A 63 22.51 -33.66 19.40
N GLU A 64 22.45 -34.61 18.48
CA GLU A 64 21.21 -35.07 17.86
C GLU A 64 20.28 -35.60 18.97
N GLY A 65 18.98 -35.49 18.77
CA GLY A 65 17.97 -35.91 19.72
C GLY A 65 16.64 -36.12 19.02
N GLU A 66 16.48 -37.31 18.43
CA GLU A 66 15.18 -37.91 18.19
C GLU A 66 14.48 -38.15 19.54
N GLY A 67 13.19 -37.83 19.62
CA GLY A 67 12.40 -37.95 20.82
C GLY A 67 10.94 -38.22 20.50
N SER A 68 10.64 -39.50 20.32
CA SER A 68 9.31 -40.10 20.37
C SER A 68 8.64 -39.82 21.72
N GLY A 69 7.38 -39.39 21.69
CA GLY A 69 6.57 -39.10 22.87
C GLY A 69 5.09 -39.37 22.59
N SER A 70 4.66 -40.57 22.96
CA SER A 70 3.28 -41.07 22.98
C SER A 70 2.47 -40.44 24.12
N GLY A 71 1.17 -40.24 23.93
CA GLY A 71 0.20 -40.07 25.02
C GLY A 71 -1.06 -39.26 24.67
N ASP A 72 -2.18 -40.00 24.61
CA ASP A 72 -3.53 -39.62 25.06
C ASP A 72 -4.37 -38.71 24.13
N GLU A 73 -5.26 -39.27 23.30
CA GLU A 73 -6.67 -39.66 23.60
C GLU A 73 -7.65 -38.47 23.57
N ASP A 74 -8.23 -38.18 22.39
CA ASP A 74 -9.59 -37.67 22.28
C ASP A 74 -10.33 -38.28 21.07
N TYR A 75 -11.22 -39.22 21.44
CA TYR A 75 -12.17 -39.92 20.62
C TYR A 75 -13.36 -38.98 20.36
N TYR A 76 -13.55 -38.51 19.13
CA TYR A 76 -14.83 -37.95 18.70
C TYR A 76 -15.54 -38.97 17.84
N GLU A 77 -16.43 -39.70 18.50
CA GLU A 77 -17.50 -40.47 17.90
C GLU A 77 -18.41 -39.46 17.17
N ASN A 78 -18.30 -39.38 15.84
CA ASN A 78 -19.33 -38.73 15.03
C ASN A 78 -20.29 -39.84 14.62
N ASP A 79 -21.41 -39.91 15.33
CA ASP A 79 -22.59 -40.63 14.89
C ASP A 79 -23.10 -39.96 13.61
N ASP A 80 -22.94 -40.66 12.48
CA ASP A 80 -23.64 -40.36 11.23
C ASP A 80 -25.14 -40.66 11.42
N GLU A 81 -25.85 -39.77 12.11
CA GLU A 81 -27.31 -39.72 12.10
C GLU A 81 -27.77 -38.90 10.88
N ASP A 82 -28.19 -39.64 9.86
CA ASP A 82 -29.13 -39.26 8.82
C ASP A 82 -30.35 -38.52 9.43
N TYR A 83 -30.35 -37.20 9.28
CA TYR A 83 -31.59 -36.41 9.23
C TYR A 83 -31.75 -35.80 7.85
N LEU A 84 -32.40 -36.56 6.98
CA LEU A 84 -33.16 -36.04 5.84
C LEU A 84 -34.14 -34.95 6.34
N THR A 85 -33.82 -33.69 6.06
CA THR A 85 -34.78 -32.58 6.15
C THR A 85 -34.88 -31.93 4.77
N ASP A 86 -35.98 -32.23 4.08
CA ASP A 86 -36.42 -31.57 2.84
C ASP A 86 -36.91 -30.15 3.14
N GLU A 87 -36.01 -29.26 3.58
CA GLU A 87 -36.29 -27.82 3.60
C GLU A 87 -35.51 -27.15 2.47
N ASP A 88 -36.28 -26.80 1.44
CA ASP A 88 -35.89 -26.02 0.27
C ASP A 88 -35.08 -24.77 0.72
N PRO A 89 -33.78 -24.67 0.43
CA PRO A 89 -33.00 -23.51 0.82
C PRO A 89 -33.52 -22.29 0.05
N PRO A 90 -33.68 -21.12 0.68
CA PRO A 90 -33.96 -19.91 -0.08
C PRO A 90 -32.79 -19.68 -1.03
N GLU A 91 -33.08 -19.76 -2.34
CA GLU A 91 -32.15 -19.34 -3.38
C GLU A 91 -31.80 -17.86 -3.18
N GLU A 92 -30.74 -17.57 -2.43
CA GLU A 92 -29.95 -16.35 -2.61
C GLU A 92 -28.90 -16.58 -3.71
N GLY A 93 -29.38 -17.08 -4.85
CA GLY A 93 -28.76 -16.85 -6.14
C GLY A 93 -29.10 -15.45 -6.58
N ARG A 94 -28.19 -14.50 -6.35
CA ARG A 94 -28.18 -13.27 -7.15
C ARG A 94 -26.82 -13.06 -7.78
N ASP A 95 -26.50 -13.95 -8.72
CA ASP A 95 -25.70 -13.59 -9.90
C ASP A 95 -26.43 -12.48 -10.65
N THR A 96 -26.26 -11.25 -10.19
CA THR A 96 -26.67 -10.08 -10.95
C THR A 96 -25.60 -9.89 -12.01
N GLN A 97 -25.82 -10.40 -13.21
CA GLN A 97 -25.24 -9.76 -14.39
C GLN A 97 -25.82 -8.35 -14.47
N LYS A 98 -25.25 -7.42 -13.70
CA LYS A 98 -25.68 -6.02 -13.63
C LYS A 98 -25.10 -5.31 -14.84
N SER A 99 -25.87 -5.36 -15.92
CA SER A 99 -25.69 -4.54 -17.11
C SER A 99 -25.69 -3.06 -16.73
N GLY A 100 -24.51 -2.44 -16.65
CA GLY A 100 -24.28 -0.98 -16.79
C GLY A 100 -25.29 -0.03 -16.12
N ALA A 101 -25.90 -0.44 -15.02
CA ALA A 101 -26.96 0.30 -14.34
C ALA A 101 -26.30 1.18 -13.30
N ASP A 102 -26.47 2.49 -13.47
CA ASP A 102 -26.04 3.59 -12.60
C ASP A 102 -25.70 3.10 -11.18
N ILE A 103 -24.42 3.11 -10.85
CA ILE A 103 -23.94 2.85 -9.49
C ILE A 103 -24.08 4.15 -8.70
N ASP A 104 -24.70 4.13 -7.53
CA ASP A 104 -24.98 5.34 -6.74
C ASP A 104 -23.68 5.88 -6.11
N GLU A 105 -23.35 7.15 -6.35
CA GLU A 105 -22.15 7.78 -5.78
C GLU A 105 -22.15 7.76 -4.24
N ASN A 106 -23.32 7.75 -3.61
CA ASN A 106 -23.48 7.69 -2.14
C ASN A 106 -23.60 6.27 -1.59
N GLY A 107 -23.49 5.25 -2.44
CA GLY A 107 -23.56 3.85 -2.03
C GLY A 107 -22.36 3.41 -1.20
N VAL A 108 -22.53 2.30 -0.49
CA VAL A 108 -21.48 1.58 0.22
C VAL A 108 -21.17 0.32 -0.58
N TYR A 109 -19.93 0.21 -1.05
CA TYR A 109 -19.50 -0.89 -1.92
C TYR A 109 -18.23 -1.53 -1.40
N THR A 110 -18.14 -2.85 -1.54
CA THR A 110 -17.04 -3.64 -0.98
C THR A 110 -16.57 -4.76 -1.90
N THR A 111 -17.39 -5.18 -2.86
CA THR A 111 -17.10 -6.28 -3.79
C THR A 111 -16.16 -5.83 -4.90
N LYS A 112 -15.46 -6.78 -5.53
CA LYS A 112 -14.55 -6.51 -6.66
C LYS A 112 -15.27 -5.74 -7.75
N GLU A 113 -16.43 -6.23 -8.17
CA GLU A 113 -17.20 -5.71 -9.29
C GLU A 113 -17.74 -4.31 -9.00
N ASP A 114 -18.35 -4.09 -7.83
CA ASP A 114 -18.97 -2.80 -7.51
C ASP A 114 -17.93 -1.72 -7.27
N VAL A 115 -16.85 -2.02 -6.55
CA VAL A 115 -15.79 -1.03 -6.29
C VAL A 115 -15.02 -0.69 -7.56
N ALA A 116 -14.77 -1.67 -8.44
CA ALA A 116 -14.15 -1.41 -9.73
C ALA A 116 -15.05 -0.55 -10.63
N LEU A 117 -16.34 -0.87 -10.71
CA LEU A 117 -17.31 -0.06 -11.45
C LEU A 117 -17.42 1.36 -10.89
N TYR A 118 -17.42 1.52 -9.56
CA TYR A 118 -17.44 2.82 -8.88
C TYR A 118 -16.20 3.65 -9.24
N LEU A 119 -15.01 3.07 -9.09
CA LEU A 119 -13.75 3.73 -9.44
C LEU A 119 -13.71 4.14 -10.91
N HIS A 120 -14.17 3.28 -11.82
CA HIS A 120 -14.25 3.60 -13.24
C HIS A 120 -15.22 4.76 -13.53
N THR A 121 -16.33 4.82 -12.80
CA THR A 121 -17.38 5.83 -12.99
C THR A 121 -17.02 7.19 -12.40
N TYR A 122 -16.47 7.21 -11.19
CA TYR A 122 -16.27 8.44 -10.40
C TYR A 122 -14.81 8.87 -10.23
N GLY A 123 -13.85 7.98 -10.50
CA GLY A 123 -12.42 8.29 -10.39
C GLY A 123 -11.90 8.45 -8.95
N HIS A 124 -12.69 8.06 -7.94
CA HIS A 124 -12.29 8.02 -6.55
C HIS A 124 -12.94 6.84 -5.83
N LEU A 125 -12.43 6.50 -4.64
CA LEU A 125 -13.00 5.43 -3.83
C LEU A 125 -14.39 5.80 -3.28
N PRO A 126 -15.25 4.81 -3.02
CA PRO A 126 -16.44 4.99 -2.19
C PRO A 126 -16.10 5.55 -0.81
N HIS A 127 -17.05 6.27 -0.22
CA HIS A 127 -16.84 6.96 1.06
C HIS A 127 -16.56 6.02 2.25
N ASN A 128 -16.87 4.72 2.12
CA ASN A 128 -16.59 3.68 3.13
C ASN A 128 -15.14 3.18 3.11
N PHE A 129 -14.22 3.89 2.46
CA PHE A 129 -12.78 3.60 2.50
C PHE A 129 -12.01 4.65 3.28
N MET A 130 -10.99 4.21 4.01
CA MET A 130 -10.03 5.08 4.69
C MET A 130 -8.61 4.56 4.53
N THR A 131 -7.64 5.47 4.58
CA THR A 131 -6.23 5.11 4.49
C THR A 131 -5.76 4.37 5.74
N LYS A 132 -4.68 3.60 5.61
CA LYS A 132 -3.98 2.98 6.76
C LYS A 132 -3.55 4.03 7.78
N LYS A 133 -3.16 5.22 7.33
CA LYS A 133 -2.77 6.33 8.23
C LYS A 133 -3.93 6.80 9.09
N GLU A 134 -5.10 7.00 8.51
CA GLU A 134 -6.30 7.41 9.25
C GLU A 134 -6.74 6.31 10.22
N ALA A 135 -6.71 5.05 9.78
CA ALA A 135 -7.05 3.92 10.66
C ALA A 135 -6.10 3.83 11.87
N ARG A 136 -4.79 3.97 11.63
CA ARG A 136 -3.76 4.00 12.69
C ARG A 136 -3.95 5.15 13.67
N SER A 137 -4.42 6.31 13.20
CA SER A 137 -4.74 7.44 14.07
C SER A 137 -5.88 7.14 15.06
N ARG A 138 -6.74 6.17 14.74
CA ARG A 138 -7.82 5.66 15.59
C ARG A 138 -7.40 4.46 16.46
N GLY A 139 -6.11 4.11 16.47
CA GLY A 139 -5.56 3.01 17.25
C GLY A 139 -5.53 1.65 16.55
N TRP A 140 -5.87 1.58 15.25
CA TRP A 140 -5.77 0.34 14.49
C TRP A 140 -4.31 0.00 14.15
N SER A 141 -3.85 -1.19 14.53
CA SER A 141 -2.50 -1.69 14.21
C SER A 141 -2.50 -2.88 13.24
N GLY A 142 -3.68 -3.31 12.77
CA GLY A 142 -3.87 -4.50 11.95
C GLY A 142 -5.10 -5.31 12.39
N GLY A 143 -5.47 -6.32 11.59
CA GLY A 143 -6.69 -7.11 11.79
C GLY A 143 -7.95 -6.37 11.32
N ALA A 144 -9.11 -6.78 11.85
CA ALA A 144 -10.40 -6.20 11.50
C ALA A 144 -10.50 -4.71 11.90
N LEU A 145 -11.10 -3.91 11.04
CA LEU A 145 -11.19 -2.46 11.22
C LEU A 145 -12.41 -2.03 12.06
N GLU A 146 -13.44 -2.87 12.12
CA GLU A 146 -14.77 -2.57 12.67
C GLU A 146 -14.73 -1.93 14.08
N LYS A 147 -13.85 -2.40 14.96
CA LYS A 147 -13.70 -1.86 16.33
C LYS A 147 -13.24 -0.39 16.34
N TYR A 148 -12.47 0.03 15.36
CA TYR A 148 -11.81 1.35 15.33
C TYR A 148 -12.48 2.32 14.34
N ALA A 149 -13.07 1.79 13.27
CA ALA A 149 -13.82 2.54 12.29
C ALA A 149 -14.95 1.65 11.73
N PRO A 150 -16.11 1.61 12.40
CA PRO A 150 -17.25 0.81 11.98
C PRO A 150 -17.67 1.15 10.56
N GLY A 151 -17.95 0.12 9.76
CA GLY A 151 -18.42 0.31 8.39
C GLY A 151 -17.35 0.82 7.40
N MET A 152 -16.06 0.73 7.75
CA MET A 152 -14.96 1.17 6.88
C MET A 152 -14.10 -0.01 6.39
N CYS A 153 -13.52 0.17 5.21
CA CYS A 153 -12.47 -0.66 4.62
C CYS A 153 -11.16 0.14 4.48
N ILE A 154 -10.03 -0.56 4.30
CA ILE A 154 -8.74 0.10 4.03
C ILE A 154 -8.60 0.39 2.54
N GLY A 155 -8.21 1.60 2.18
CA GLY A 155 -7.90 1.95 0.79
C GLY A 155 -7.46 3.39 0.58
N GLY A 156 -6.89 3.66 -0.59
CA GLY A 156 -6.42 4.98 -0.99
C GLY A 156 -4.93 5.22 -0.71
N ASP A 157 -4.23 4.25 -0.14
CA ASP A 157 -2.78 4.31 0.00
C ASP A 157 -2.09 4.06 -1.35
N ARG A 158 -0.90 4.64 -1.54
CA ARG A 158 -0.08 4.44 -2.75
C ARG A 158 0.35 2.97 -2.87
N PHE A 159 0.13 2.37 -4.04
CA PHE A 159 0.72 1.10 -4.44
C PHE A 159 2.04 1.34 -5.16
N GLY A 160 3.09 0.64 -4.74
CA GLY A 160 4.45 0.93 -5.18
C GLY A 160 4.83 0.37 -6.55
N ASN A 161 4.20 -0.73 -6.98
CA ASN A 161 4.60 -1.53 -8.15
C ASN A 161 6.11 -1.82 -8.19
N TYR A 162 6.70 -2.26 -7.07
CA TYR A 162 8.15 -2.43 -6.94
C TYR A 162 8.68 -3.62 -7.76
N GLU A 163 7.82 -4.61 -7.96
CA GLU A 163 8.06 -5.81 -8.76
C GLU A 163 7.90 -5.56 -10.26
N GLY A 164 7.30 -4.42 -10.65
CA GLY A 164 7.11 -4.03 -12.05
C GLY A 164 6.16 -4.96 -12.83
N ILE A 165 5.25 -5.64 -12.14
CA ILE A 165 4.27 -6.55 -12.77
C ILE A 165 3.25 -5.74 -13.57
N LEU A 166 2.81 -4.60 -13.03
CA LEU A 166 1.95 -3.66 -13.74
C LEU A 166 2.80 -2.75 -14.63
N PRO A 167 2.23 -2.18 -15.72
CA PRO A 167 2.92 -1.15 -16.51
C PRO A 167 3.32 0.07 -15.67
N ASP A 168 4.20 0.94 -16.18
CA ASP A 168 4.54 2.18 -15.49
C ASP A 168 3.30 3.03 -15.20
N GLY A 169 3.25 3.64 -14.01
CA GLY A 169 2.12 4.44 -13.57
C GLY A 169 2.16 4.86 -12.10
N HIS A 170 1.23 5.74 -11.75
CA HIS A 170 0.93 6.10 -10.37
C HIS A 170 -0.28 5.31 -9.93
N TYR A 171 -0.09 4.45 -8.93
CA TYR A 171 -1.11 3.51 -8.47
C TYR A 171 -1.45 3.72 -7.01
N HIS A 172 -2.69 3.37 -6.70
CA HIS A 172 -3.26 3.31 -5.38
C HIS A 172 -3.92 1.94 -5.20
N GLU A 173 -4.12 1.53 -3.95
CA GLU A 173 -4.74 0.24 -3.63
C GLU A 173 -5.93 0.38 -2.68
N CYS A 174 -6.85 -0.59 -2.74
CA CYS A 174 -7.87 -0.77 -1.72
C CYS A 174 -8.18 -2.24 -1.47
N ASP A 175 -8.56 -2.54 -0.24
CA ASP A 175 -9.04 -3.84 0.19
C ASP A 175 -10.42 -4.13 -0.40
N ILE A 176 -10.68 -5.40 -0.69
CA ILE A 176 -11.96 -5.88 -1.22
C ILE A 176 -12.51 -6.95 -0.28
N ASN A 177 -13.84 -6.97 -0.11
CA ASN A 177 -14.55 -7.91 0.76
C ASN A 177 -14.14 -7.84 2.25
N THR A 178 -13.77 -6.66 2.76
CA THR A 178 -13.26 -6.50 4.15
C THR A 178 -14.17 -5.77 5.12
N LEU A 179 -15.41 -5.46 4.75
CA LEU A 179 -16.33 -4.72 5.63
C LEU A 179 -16.73 -5.59 6.82
N GLY A 180 -16.42 -5.16 8.04
CA GLY A 180 -16.62 -5.97 9.25
C GLY A 180 -15.60 -7.10 9.44
N GLU A 181 -14.79 -7.39 8.42
CA GLU A 181 -13.91 -8.55 8.36
C GLU A 181 -12.43 -8.19 8.61
N LYS A 182 -11.61 -9.21 8.82
CA LYS A 182 -10.15 -9.05 8.78
C LYS A 182 -9.71 -8.83 7.33
N ARG A 183 -8.60 -8.11 7.14
CA ARG A 183 -7.99 -7.94 5.82
C ARG A 183 -7.65 -9.30 5.19
N GLY A 184 -8.20 -9.59 4.02
CA GLY A 184 -7.89 -10.77 3.20
C GLY A 184 -6.75 -10.53 2.21
N PRO A 185 -6.51 -11.45 1.25
CA PRO A 185 -5.52 -11.28 0.19
C PRO A 185 -6.00 -10.37 -0.96
N GLU A 186 -7.32 -10.22 -1.13
CA GLU A 186 -7.93 -9.56 -2.30
C GLU A 186 -7.78 -8.04 -2.30
N ARG A 187 -7.42 -7.46 -3.45
CA ARG A 187 -7.26 -6.01 -3.62
C ARG A 187 -7.67 -5.56 -5.02
N LEU A 188 -8.10 -4.30 -5.11
CA LEU A 188 -7.97 -3.53 -6.35
C LEU A 188 -6.71 -2.67 -6.29
N VAL A 189 -6.05 -2.54 -7.43
CA VAL A 189 -4.98 -1.58 -7.70
C VAL A 189 -5.42 -0.71 -8.87
N TYR A 190 -5.57 0.58 -8.62
CA TYR A 190 -6.09 1.53 -9.62
C TYR A 190 -5.11 2.67 -9.84
N SER A 191 -5.01 3.13 -11.08
CA SER A 191 -4.10 4.21 -11.47
C SER A 191 -4.80 5.54 -11.70
N ASP A 192 -4.02 6.61 -11.61
CA ASP A 192 -4.48 7.97 -11.91
C ASP A 192 -4.90 8.15 -13.38
N ASP A 193 -4.51 7.24 -14.28
CA ASP A 193 -4.92 7.22 -15.69
C ASP A 193 -6.19 6.37 -15.95
N GLY A 194 -6.80 5.82 -14.90
CA GLY A 194 -8.10 5.13 -14.95
C GLY A 194 -8.04 3.62 -15.14
N ARG A 195 -6.85 3.01 -15.23
CA ARG A 195 -6.72 1.55 -15.28
C ARG A 195 -7.01 0.95 -13.92
N ILE A 196 -7.71 -0.18 -13.91
CA ILE A 196 -8.08 -0.88 -12.67
C ILE A 196 -7.69 -2.35 -12.80
N TYR A 197 -6.87 -2.81 -11.86
CA TYR A 197 -6.43 -4.18 -11.75
C TYR A 197 -6.97 -4.82 -10.48
N TYR A 198 -7.20 -6.12 -10.54
CA TYR A 198 -7.58 -6.94 -9.39
C TYR A 198 -6.53 -8.00 -9.11
N THR A 199 -6.28 -8.27 -7.83
CA THR A 199 -5.48 -9.41 -7.36
C THR A 199 -6.29 -10.18 -6.33
N ALA A 200 -6.35 -11.50 -6.49
CA ALA A 200 -6.96 -12.42 -5.52
C ALA A 200 -5.94 -13.02 -4.53
N ASP A 201 -4.66 -12.86 -4.85
CA ASP A 201 -3.54 -13.65 -4.32
C ASP A 201 -2.46 -12.74 -3.71
N HIS A 202 -2.88 -11.61 -3.13
CA HIS A 202 -1.99 -10.70 -2.41
C HIS A 202 -0.82 -10.20 -3.28
N TYR A 203 -1.17 -9.65 -4.44
CA TYR A 203 -0.30 -9.01 -5.43
C TYR A 203 0.62 -9.96 -6.22
N GLU A 204 0.39 -11.28 -6.17
CA GLU A 204 1.16 -12.24 -6.98
C GLU A 204 0.77 -12.17 -8.46
N THR A 205 -0.53 -12.08 -8.77
CA THR A 205 -1.05 -11.92 -10.12
C THR A 205 -2.11 -10.83 -10.22
N PHE A 206 -2.29 -10.31 -11.44
CA PHE A 206 -3.22 -9.22 -11.70
C PHE A 206 -4.11 -9.48 -12.92
N GLU A 207 -5.40 -9.23 -12.76
CA GLU A 207 -6.41 -9.19 -13.81
C GLU A 207 -6.72 -7.72 -14.15
N LEU A 208 -6.63 -7.31 -15.42
CA LEU A 208 -7.08 -5.98 -15.86
C LEU A 208 -8.60 -5.96 -15.99
N LEU A 209 -9.27 -5.07 -15.28
CA LEU A 209 -10.73 -4.91 -15.29
C LEU A 209 -11.20 -3.76 -16.19
N TYR A 210 -10.50 -2.61 -16.14
CA TYR A 210 -10.80 -1.39 -16.91
C TYR A 210 -9.52 -0.72 -17.42
#